data_AF-A0A2V7MPJ7-F1
#
_entry.id   AF-A0A2V7MPJ7-F1
#
_cell.length_a   1.000
_cell.length_b   1.000
_cell.length_c   1.000
_cell.angle_alpha   90.00
_cell.angle_beta   90.00
_cell.angle_gamma   90.00
#
_symmetry.space_group_name_H-M   'P 1'
#
loop_
_entity.id
_entity.type
_entity.pdbx_description
1 polymer ?
#
loop_
_entity_poly.entity_id
_entity_poly.type
_entity_poly.pdbx_seq_one_letter_code
_entity_poly.pdbx_strand_id
1 'polypeptide(L)'
;MMSNLRSLAALTATVAVVVLASSCETRRNAVAPRMGGPLAHYGSFECTPLKITGGGRIDYPPGSADKNPPASHEYETFGAHVIASGQVDANGTCLADKGALEWVDHRPEMEIDGHPLNLHATAVTFAEKATDTDCSDGAAHWGGKLRVQNTGQDDLDFEVWDCDNGEPGAGHDGFAIRVDAIGYEVMCPDPDLPPAEPTCTLTGGNRQFHPTH
;
A
#
# COMPACT_ATOMS: atom_id res chain seq x y z
N MET A 1 -3.65 -67.88 -18.14
CA MET A 1 -2.41 -67.12 -17.83
C MET A 1 -2.74 -65.64 -17.93
N MET A 2 -3.32 -65.07 -16.86
CA MET A 2 -3.76 -63.67 -16.78
C MET A 2 -3.21 -63.10 -15.47
N SER A 3 -2.01 -62.55 -15.54
CA SER A 3 -1.44 -61.72 -14.48
C SER A 3 -0.43 -60.83 -15.18
N ASN A 4 -0.86 -59.64 -15.58
CA ASN A 4 0.01 -58.51 -15.99
C ASN A 4 -0.78 -57.24 -16.40
N LEU A 5 -2.12 -57.25 -16.38
CA LEU A 5 -2.93 -56.05 -16.67
C LEU A 5 -3.25 -55.19 -15.44
N ARG A 6 -3.15 -55.73 -14.22
CA ARG A 6 -3.42 -54.97 -12.98
C ARG A 6 -2.29 -54.02 -12.59
N SER A 7 -1.07 -54.24 -13.08
CA SER A 7 0.09 -53.44 -12.70
C SER A 7 0.25 -52.14 -13.50
N LEU A 8 -0.32 -52.04 -14.71
CA LEU A 8 -0.27 -50.79 -15.51
C LEU A 8 -1.33 -49.76 -15.11
N ALA A 9 -2.49 -50.19 -14.62
CA ALA A 9 -3.56 -49.27 -14.20
C ALA A 9 -3.20 -48.50 -12.91
N ALA A 10 -2.35 -49.09 -12.05
CA ALA A 10 -1.91 -48.45 -10.80
C ALA A 10 -0.89 -47.32 -11.04
N LEU A 11 -0.09 -47.41 -12.11
CA LEU A 11 0.92 -46.40 -12.45
C LEU A 11 0.34 -45.16 -13.14
N THR A 12 -0.73 -45.30 -13.92
CA THR A 12 -1.37 -44.13 -14.57
C THR A 12 -2.25 -43.33 -13.60
N ALA A 13 -2.86 -43.99 -12.61
CA ALA A 13 -3.66 -43.31 -11.59
C ALA A 13 -2.82 -42.45 -10.64
N THR A 14 -1.58 -42.85 -10.33
CA THR A 14 -0.69 -42.05 -9.47
C THR A 14 -0.12 -40.83 -10.19
N VAL A 15 0.18 -40.92 -11.50
CA VAL A 15 0.68 -39.77 -12.27
C VAL A 15 -0.41 -38.70 -12.47
N ALA A 16 -1.68 -39.09 -12.64
CA ALA A 16 -2.77 -38.12 -12.83
C ALA A 16 -3.08 -37.28 -11.58
N VAL A 17 -2.93 -37.85 -10.37
CA VAL A 17 -3.20 -37.13 -9.11
C VAL A 17 -2.07 -36.14 -8.77
N VAL A 18 -0.83 -36.43 -9.16
CA VAL A 18 0.30 -35.50 -8.95
C VAL A 18 0.18 -34.27 -9.85
N VAL A 19 -0.32 -34.42 -11.08
CA VAL A 19 -0.46 -33.27 -11.99
C VAL A 19 -1.61 -32.34 -11.56
N LEU A 20 -2.73 -32.87 -11.08
CA LEU A 20 -3.85 -32.02 -10.60
C LEU A 20 -3.55 -31.32 -9.26
N ALA A 21 -2.74 -31.91 -8.39
CA ALA A 21 -2.29 -31.24 -7.17
C ALA A 21 -1.28 -30.11 -7.45
N SER A 22 -0.55 -30.18 -8.58
CA SER A 22 0.33 -29.09 -9.04
C SER A 22 -0.38 -28.00 -9.84
N SER A 23 -1.63 -28.23 -10.26
CA SER A 23 -2.50 -27.24 -10.91
C SER A 23 -3.44 -26.53 -9.94
N CYS A 24 -3.45 -26.92 -8.66
CA CYS A 24 -3.83 -25.99 -7.61
C CYS A 24 -2.70 -24.98 -7.52
N GLU A 25 -2.83 -23.94 -8.35
CA GLU A 25 -2.23 -22.63 -8.17
C GLU A 25 -2.13 -22.41 -6.66
N THR A 26 -0.89 -22.49 -6.18
CA THR A 26 -0.58 -22.05 -4.83
C THR A 26 -1.11 -20.63 -4.83
N ARG A 27 -2.26 -20.39 -4.17
CA ARG A 27 -2.64 -19.05 -3.80
C ARG A 27 -1.47 -18.59 -2.96
N ARG A 28 -0.53 -17.92 -3.61
CA ARG A 28 0.57 -17.23 -2.97
C ARG A 28 -0.19 -16.17 -2.19
N ASN A 29 -0.53 -16.48 -0.94
CA ASN A 29 -0.63 -15.44 0.05
C ASN A 29 0.68 -14.70 -0.13
N ALA A 30 0.63 -13.48 -0.67
CA ALA A 30 1.81 -12.67 -0.87
C ALA A 30 2.48 -12.60 0.51
N VAL A 31 3.54 -13.39 0.70
CA VAL A 31 4.35 -13.32 1.91
C VAL A 31 5.31 -12.21 1.59
N ALA A 32 4.83 -10.99 1.76
CA ALA A 32 5.69 -9.83 1.78
C ALA A 32 6.77 -10.03 2.86
N PRO A 33 7.98 -9.49 2.64
CA PRO A 33 9.06 -9.57 3.61
C PRO A 33 8.57 -9.08 4.99
N ARG A 34 8.94 -9.77 6.06
CA ARG A 34 8.82 -9.21 7.41
C ARG A 34 9.81 -8.06 7.52
N MET A 35 9.37 -6.84 7.24
CA MET A 35 10.12 -5.65 7.57
C MET A 35 9.98 -5.38 9.08
N GLY A 36 11.10 -5.04 9.71
CA GLY A 36 11.12 -4.67 11.13
C GLY A 36 10.25 -3.43 11.36
N GLY A 37 9.58 -3.37 12.50
CA GLY A 37 8.55 -2.37 12.81
C GLY A 37 8.99 -0.89 12.71
N PRO A 38 8.06 0.01 13.05
CA PRO A 38 7.53 1.04 12.16
C PRO A 38 8.58 2.10 11.79
N LEU A 39 8.65 2.49 10.53
CA LEU A 39 9.47 3.61 10.06
C LEU A 39 8.63 4.68 9.33
N ALA A 40 7.49 5.03 9.94
CA ALA A 40 6.93 6.36 9.78
C ALA A 40 7.28 7.11 11.07
N HIS A 41 8.04 8.20 10.97
CA HIS A 41 8.64 8.90 12.13
C HIS A 41 7.63 9.70 12.99
N TYR A 42 6.33 9.46 12.81
CA TYR A 42 5.25 10.14 13.51
C TYR A 42 4.88 9.37 14.77
N GLY A 43 4.89 10.04 15.92
CA GLY A 43 4.54 9.47 17.22
C GLY A 43 3.46 10.26 17.97
N SER A 44 3.04 11.40 17.43
CA SER A 44 2.14 12.35 18.08
C SER A 44 1.09 12.84 17.09
N PHE A 45 -0.17 12.65 17.45
CA PHE A 45 -1.30 12.97 16.59
C PHE A 45 -2.36 13.80 17.32
N GLU A 46 -3.02 14.68 16.58
CA GLU A 46 -4.12 15.51 17.08
C GLU A 46 -5.36 15.41 16.19
N CYS A 47 -6.53 15.34 16.83
CA CYS A 47 -7.82 15.43 16.16
C CYS A 47 -8.16 16.90 15.83
N THR A 48 -7.46 17.48 14.86
CA THR A 48 -7.78 18.81 14.33
C THR A 48 -8.41 18.69 12.95
N PRO A 49 -9.23 19.66 12.53
CA PRO A 49 -9.73 19.67 11.17
C PRO A 49 -8.56 19.70 10.17
N LEU A 50 -8.61 18.84 9.16
CA LEU A 50 -7.59 18.73 8.13
C LEU A 50 -8.19 18.27 6.81
N LYS A 51 -7.53 18.62 5.72
CA LYS A 51 -7.70 18.00 4.43
C LYS A 51 -6.32 17.70 3.86
N ILE A 52 -6.14 16.51 3.34
CA ILE A 52 -4.97 16.19 2.54
C ILE A 52 -5.42 15.52 1.25
N THR A 53 -4.85 15.95 0.13
CA THR A 53 -5.15 15.43 -1.20
C THR A 53 -3.86 15.24 -1.96
N GLY A 54 -3.83 14.27 -2.86
CA GLY A 54 -2.72 14.10 -3.78
C GLY A 54 -2.75 12.73 -4.44
N GLY A 55 -1.62 12.36 -5.00
CA GLY A 55 -1.48 11.14 -5.77
C GLY A 55 -0.30 11.28 -6.71
N GLY A 56 0.41 10.20 -6.94
CA GLY A 56 1.66 10.25 -7.69
C GLY A 56 2.15 8.87 -8.02
N ARG A 57 3.45 8.80 -8.24
CA ARG A 57 4.18 7.57 -8.49
C ARG A 57 5.30 7.44 -7.47
N ILE A 58 5.53 6.24 -6.97
CA ILE A 58 6.69 5.91 -6.15
C ILE A 58 7.56 4.98 -6.99
N ASP A 59 8.85 5.30 -7.14
CA ASP A 59 9.80 4.54 -7.96
C ASP A 59 10.80 3.79 -7.08
N TYR A 60 11.04 2.51 -7.40
CA TYR A 60 12.02 1.62 -6.75
C TYR A 60 12.99 1.03 -7.79
N PRO A 61 14.32 1.00 -7.60
CA PRO A 61 15.08 1.96 -6.78
C PRO A 61 14.72 3.41 -7.18
N PRO A 62 15.18 4.43 -6.43
CA PRO A 62 14.90 5.82 -6.71
C PRO A 62 15.07 6.13 -8.20
N GLY A 63 14.00 6.58 -8.84
CA GLY A 63 14.12 7.15 -10.16
C GLY A 63 14.95 8.44 -10.11
N SER A 64 15.45 8.89 -11.26
CA SER A 64 15.78 10.32 -11.39
C SER A 64 14.48 11.14 -11.42
N ALA A 65 14.59 12.47 -11.53
CA ALA A 65 13.43 13.34 -11.79
C ALA A 65 12.56 12.88 -12.99
N ASP A 66 13.11 12.04 -13.88
CA ASP A 66 12.44 11.52 -15.08
C ASP A 66 11.62 10.23 -14.85
N LYS A 67 11.54 9.72 -13.61
CA LYS A 67 10.87 8.46 -13.22
C LYS A 67 11.55 7.22 -13.81
N ASN A 68 11.33 6.04 -13.24
CA ASN A 68 11.77 4.81 -13.91
C ASN A 68 10.96 4.61 -15.21
N PRO A 69 11.52 4.02 -16.28
CA PRO A 69 10.74 3.70 -17.47
C PRO A 69 9.53 2.82 -17.09
N PRO A 70 8.31 3.06 -17.59
CA PRO A 70 7.15 2.21 -17.24
C PRO A 70 7.37 0.72 -17.54
N ALA A 71 8.25 0.40 -18.50
CA ALA A 71 8.62 -0.97 -18.82
C ALA A 71 9.49 -1.66 -17.74
N SER A 72 10.03 -0.95 -16.75
CA SER A 72 10.73 -1.57 -15.63
C SER A 72 9.76 -2.27 -14.68
N HIS A 73 8.51 -1.77 -14.58
CA HIS A 73 7.52 -2.23 -13.61
C HIS A 73 7.94 -2.06 -12.14
N GLU A 74 9.04 -1.35 -11.85
CA GLU A 74 9.52 -1.14 -10.49
C GLU A 74 8.99 0.18 -9.93
N TYR A 75 7.66 0.27 -9.78
CA TYR A 75 6.98 1.46 -9.27
C TYR A 75 5.54 1.18 -8.80
N GLU A 76 5.00 2.11 -8.02
CA GLU A 76 3.61 2.15 -7.61
C GLU A 76 2.96 3.46 -8.07
N THR A 77 1.65 3.45 -8.23
CA THR A 77 0.85 4.64 -8.48
C THR A 77 -0.28 4.74 -7.49
N PHE A 78 -0.66 5.95 -7.12
CA PHE A 78 -1.75 6.15 -6.18
C PHE A 78 -2.48 7.47 -6.37
N GLY A 79 -3.73 7.50 -5.93
CA GLY A 79 -4.55 8.69 -5.75
C GLY A 79 -5.22 8.63 -4.39
N ALA A 80 -5.08 9.68 -3.58
CA ALA A 80 -5.56 9.68 -2.21
C ALA A 80 -6.12 11.03 -1.80
N HIS A 81 -7.20 11.00 -1.01
CA HIS A 81 -7.61 12.15 -0.22
C HIS A 81 -8.26 11.72 1.08
N VAL A 82 -8.13 12.57 2.09
CA VAL A 82 -8.92 12.47 3.31
C VAL A 82 -9.27 13.86 3.83
N ILE A 83 -10.46 13.98 4.42
CA ILE A 83 -11.00 15.19 5.04
C ILE A 83 -11.53 14.80 6.41
N ALA A 84 -11.15 15.56 7.43
CA ALA A 84 -11.65 15.43 8.79
C ALA A 84 -12.04 16.79 9.36
N SER A 85 -13.10 16.81 10.16
CA SER A 85 -13.63 17.99 10.85
C SER A 85 -13.10 18.12 12.28
N GLY A 86 -12.13 17.30 12.68
CA GLY A 86 -11.59 17.25 14.04
C GLY A 86 -12.55 16.66 15.07
N GLN A 87 -13.59 15.93 14.62
CA GLN A 87 -14.51 15.25 15.54
C GLN A 87 -13.86 13.98 16.09
N VAL A 88 -14.25 13.64 17.32
CA VAL A 88 -13.88 12.37 17.96
C VAL A 88 -15.12 11.53 18.21
N ASP A 89 -14.98 10.22 18.07
CA ASP A 89 -16.02 9.29 18.49
C ASP A 89 -16.05 9.12 20.02
N ALA A 90 -16.97 8.28 20.51
CA ALA A 90 -17.11 8.01 21.94
C ALA A 90 -15.87 7.33 22.58
N ASN A 91 -15.00 6.75 21.76
CA ASN A 91 -13.76 6.07 22.19
C ASN A 91 -12.53 6.98 22.08
N GLY A 92 -12.69 8.21 21.58
CA GLY A 92 -11.60 9.16 21.37
C GLY A 92 -10.89 9.00 20.01
N THR A 93 -11.42 8.22 19.07
CA THR A 93 -10.86 8.09 17.72
C THR A 93 -11.18 9.32 16.88
N CYS A 94 -10.17 9.93 16.25
CA CYS A 94 -10.37 11.04 15.31
C CYS A 94 -11.11 10.54 14.07
N LEU A 95 -12.31 11.07 13.81
CA LEU A 95 -13.15 10.62 12.70
C LEU A 95 -12.75 11.30 11.39
N ALA A 96 -12.66 10.50 10.32
CA ALA A 96 -12.66 11.03 8.97
C ALA A 96 -14.10 11.31 8.51
N ASP A 97 -14.33 12.47 7.91
CA ASP A 97 -15.63 12.80 7.30
C ASP A 97 -15.79 12.12 5.94
N LYS A 98 -14.68 12.10 5.17
CA LYS A 98 -14.58 11.55 3.82
C LYS A 98 -13.15 11.13 3.52
N GLY A 99 -12.99 10.14 2.67
CA GLY A 99 -11.70 9.86 2.04
C GLY A 99 -11.80 8.78 0.98
N ALA A 100 -10.75 8.65 0.20
CA ALA A 100 -10.56 7.57 -0.77
C ALA A 100 -9.07 7.30 -0.97
N LEU A 101 -8.77 6.06 -1.35
CA LEU A 101 -7.46 5.61 -1.77
C LEU A 101 -7.64 4.68 -2.98
N GLU A 102 -6.90 4.97 -4.03
CA GLU A 102 -6.60 4.05 -5.11
C GLU A 102 -5.09 3.84 -5.13
N TRP A 103 -4.66 2.58 -5.14
CA TRP A 103 -3.26 2.21 -5.08
C TRP A 103 -3.00 1.04 -6.03
N VAL A 104 -1.99 1.16 -6.88
CA VAL A 104 -1.57 0.11 -7.81
C VAL A 104 -0.08 -0.09 -7.69
N ASP A 105 0.33 -1.29 -7.30
CA ASP A 105 1.73 -1.69 -7.24
C ASP A 105 2.08 -2.55 -8.45
N HIS A 106 2.99 -2.03 -9.28
CA HIS A 106 3.39 -2.67 -10.53
C HIS A 106 4.56 -3.64 -10.36
N ARG A 107 5.17 -3.73 -9.18
CA ARG A 107 6.35 -4.57 -8.96
C ARG A 107 6.04 -6.04 -9.29
N PRO A 108 6.86 -6.71 -10.11
CA PRO A 108 6.60 -8.09 -10.54
C PRO A 108 6.38 -9.08 -9.39
N GLU A 109 7.03 -8.87 -8.25
CA GLU A 109 6.87 -9.71 -7.04
C GLU A 109 5.53 -9.51 -6.33
N MET A 110 4.82 -8.41 -6.59
CA MET A 110 3.53 -8.08 -6.01
C MET A 110 2.36 -8.44 -6.94
N GLU A 111 2.65 -8.92 -8.15
CA GLU A 111 1.61 -9.33 -9.09
C GLU A 111 0.73 -10.46 -8.54
N ILE A 112 -0.57 -10.33 -8.81
CA ILE A 112 -1.58 -11.34 -8.53
C ILE A 112 -2.17 -11.75 -9.88
N ASP A 113 -2.00 -13.02 -10.24
CA ASP A 113 -2.50 -13.61 -11.50
C ASP A 113 -2.04 -12.84 -12.77
N GLY A 114 -0.79 -12.36 -12.76
CA GLY A 114 -0.19 -11.62 -13.88
C GLY A 114 -0.68 -10.17 -14.03
N HIS A 115 -1.31 -9.63 -12.97
CA HIS A 115 -1.76 -8.24 -12.90
C HIS A 115 -1.14 -7.53 -11.70
N PRO A 116 -0.84 -6.23 -11.82
CA PRO A 116 -0.43 -5.39 -10.69
C PRO A 116 -1.37 -5.55 -9.49
N LEU A 117 -0.82 -5.52 -8.27
CA LEU A 117 -1.63 -5.48 -7.06
C LEU A 117 -2.42 -4.17 -7.04
N ASN A 118 -3.74 -4.27 -6.89
CA ASN A 118 -4.64 -3.13 -6.91
C ASN A 118 -5.46 -3.10 -5.61
N LEU A 119 -5.28 -2.03 -4.84
CA LEU A 119 -5.94 -1.78 -3.58
C LEU A 119 -6.87 -0.57 -3.72
N HIS A 120 -8.08 -0.70 -3.16
CA HIS A 120 -9.07 0.37 -3.17
C HIS A 120 -9.70 0.51 -1.79
N ALA A 121 -9.64 1.70 -1.20
CA ALA A 121 -10.34 1.96 0.06
C ALA A 121 -11.84 1.85 -0.15
N THR A 122 -12.48 1.01 0.66
CA THR A 122 -13.94 0.89 0.75
C THR A 122 -14.51 1.84 1.81
N ALA A 123 -13.70 2.22 2.80
CA ALA A 123 -14.02 3.24 3.78
C ALA A 123 -12.75 3.87 4.35
N VAL A 124 -12.74 5.19 4.51
CA VAL A 124 -11.77 5.87 5.36
C VAL A 124 -12.50 6.25 6.65
N THR A 125 -12.03 5.72 7.77
CA THR A 125 -12.76 5.77 9.04
C THR A 125 -12.11 6.70 10.06
N PHE A 126 -10.81 6.91 9.96
CA PHE A 126 -10.07 7.80 10.86
C PHE A 126 -9.08 8.67 10.09
N ALA A 127 -8.82 9.85 10.64
CA ALA A 127 -7.78 10.75 10.16
C ALA A 127 -7.37 11.71 11.27
N GLU A 128 -6.07 11.87 11.44
CA GLU A 128 -5.47 12.67 12.49
C GLU A 128 -4.24 13.39 11.96
N LYS A 129 -4.02 14.60 12.45
CA LYS A 129 -2.87 15.42 12.05
C LYS A 129 -1.65 14.95 12.81
N ALA A 130 -0.55 14.63 12.12
CA ALA A 130 0.72 14.39 12.79
C ALA A 130 1.33 15.73 13.23
N THR A 131 1.80 15.80 14.47
CA THR A 131 2.33 17.03 15.07
C THR A 131 3.83 16.99 15.35
N ASP A 132 4.41 15.79 15.38
CA ASP A 132 5.85 15.56 15.53
C ASP A 132 6.49 15.19 14.20
N THR A 133 6.48 16.15 13.28
CA THR A 133 7.04 15.97 11.94
C THR A 133 7.79 17.21 11.46
N ASP A 134 8.71 16.99 10.54
CA ASP A 134 9.43 17.97 9.74
C ASP A 134 8.76 18.30 8.39
N CYS A 135 7.63 17.65 8.04
CA CYS A 135 6.82 17.99 6.86
C CYS A 135 6.37 19.47 6.92
N SER A 136 6.95 20.32 6.08
CA SER A 136 6.85 21.77 6.21
C SER A 136 5.42 22.33 6.09
N ASP A 137 4.59 21.74 5.22
CA ASP A 137 3.19 22.16 5.01
C ASP A 137 2.20 21.32 5.84
N GLY A 138 2.58 20.11 6.22
CA GLY A 138 1.92 19.31 7.25
C GLY A 138 1.89 17.83 6.95
N ALA A 139 1.42 17.04 7.91
CA ALA A 139 1.25 15.60 7.71
C ALA A 139 -0.01 15.05 8.39
N ALA A 140 -0.47 13.91 7.88
CA ALA A 140 -1.62 13.20 8.40
C ALA A 140 -1.35 11.70 8.51
N HIS A 141 -1.97 11.08 9.52
CA HIS A 141 -2.13 9.64 9.62
C HIS A 141 -3.62 9.32 9.47
N TRP A 142 -3.94 8.40 8.58
CA TRP A 142 -5.33 8.09 8.25
C TRP A 142 -5.48 6.67 7.74
N GLY A 143 -6.69 6.14 7.77
CA GLY A 143 -6.91 4.77 7.37
C GLY A 143 -8.35 4.32 7.50
N GLY A 144 -8.54 3.02 7.35
CA GLY A 144 -9.86 2.40 7.42
C GLY A 144 -9.85 1.04 6.75
N LYS A 145 -10.84 0.80 5.89
CA LYS A 145 -11.06 -0.48 5.23
C LYS A 145 -10.77 -0.40 3.74
N LEU A 146 -10.13 -1.42 3.20
CA LEU A 146 -9.89 -1.57 1.77
C LEU A 146 -10.23 -2.96 1.23
N ARG A 147 -10.28 -3.03 -0.10
CA ARG A 147 -10.41 -4.24 -0.89
C ARG A 147 -9.21 -4.43 -1.80
N VAL A 148 -8.73 -5.67 -1.90
CA VAL A 148 -7.83 -6.12 -2.96
C VAL A 148 -8.67 -6.42 -4.20
N GLN A 149 -8.57 -5.59 -5.23
CA GLN A 149 -9.40 -5.72 -6.42
C GLN A 149 -9.14 -7.02 -7.17
N ASN A 150 -7.87 -7.46 -7.24
CA ASN A 150 -7.47 -8.67 -7.97
C ASN A 150 -8.14 -9.95 -7.43
N THR A 151 -8.26 -10.07 -6.10
CA THR A 151 -8.78 -11.29 -5.45
C THR A 151 -10.21 -11.16 -4.94
N GLY A 152 -10.71 -9.92 -4.81
CA GLY A 152 -11.99 -9.63 -4.18
C GLY A 152 -11.97 -9.69 -2.66
N GLN A 153 -10.82 -9.94 -2.02
CA GLN A 153 -10.67 -9.88 -0.57
C GLN A 153 -10.95 -8.47 -0.07
N ASP A 154 -11.84 -8.33 0.91
CA ASP A 154 -12.37 -7.05 1.39
C ASP A 154 -12.25 -6.91 2.92
N ASP A 155 -12.67 -5.75 3.41
CA ASP A 155 -12.68 -5.37 4.84
C ASP A 155 -11.31 -5.43 5.53
N LEU A 156 -10.23 -5.23 4.76
CA LEU A 156 -8.86 -5.23 5.27
C LEU A 156 -8.53 -3.88 5.87
N ASP A 157 -7.98 -3.88 7.07
CA ASP A 157 -7.46 -2.67 7.71
C ASP A 157 -6.23 -2.16 6.96
N PHE A 158 -6.21 -0.85 6.73
CA PHE A 158 -5.07 -0.14 6.19
C PHE A 158 -4.81 1.16 6.91
N GLU A 159 -3.55 1.57 6.87
CA GLU A 159 -3.06 2.82 7.42
C GLU A 159 -2.16 3.50 6.40
N VAL A 160 -2.22 4.83 6.37
CA VAL A 160 -1.42 5.70 5.51
C VAL A 160 -0.80 6.79 6.36
N TRP A 161 0.49 7.03 6.13
CA TRP A 161 1.19 8.22 6.62
C TRP A 161 1.56 9.10 5.44
N ASP A 162 1.22 10.37 5.57
CA ASP A 162 1.09 11.25 4.43
C ASP A 162 1.69 12.62 4.75
N CYS A 163 2.77 12.96 4.07
CA CYS A 163 3.63 14.11 4.35
C CYS A 163 3.61 15.07 3.16
N ASP A 164 3.26 16.32 3.43
CA ASP A 164 3.41 17.44 2.52
C ASP A 164 4.61 18.29 2.95
N ASN A 165 5.66 18.29 2.12
CA ASN A 165 6.89 19.01 2.41
C ASN A 165 7.21 20.08 1.35
N GLY A 166 6.19 20.83 0.92
CA GLY A 166 6.39 22.09 0.22
C GLY A 166 5.79 22.11 -1.19
N GLU A 167 6.55 22.62 -2.16
CA GLU A 167 5.99 22.86 -3.48
C GLU A 167 5.57 21.54 -4.17
N PRO A 168 4.30 21.45 -4.62
CA PRO A 168 3.80 20.23 -5.23
C PRO A 168 4.65 19.76 -6.40
N GLY A 169 5.09 18.49 -6.37
CA GLY A 169 5.91 17.89 -7.42
C GLY A 169 7.41 18.18 -7.32
N ALA A 170 7.89 18.83 -6.26
CA ALA A 170 9.31 19.02 -5.98
C ALA A 170 10.03 17.76 -5.46
N GLY A 171 9.27 16.70 -5.14
CA GLY A 171 9.82 15.40 -4.73
C GLY A 171 10.24 15.33 -3.25
N HIS A 172 9.80 16.29 -2.43
CA HIS A 172 10.03 16.31 -0.98
C HIS A 172 8.91 15.64 -0.18
N ASP A 173 7.79 15.32 -0.82
CA ASP A 173 6.65 14.66 -0.19
C ASP A 173 6.98 13.23 0.24
N GLY A 174 6.35 12.80 1.33
CA GLY A 174 6.42 11.43 1.84
C GLY A 174 5.06 10.73 1.76
N PHE A 175 5.07 9.45 1.44
CA PHE A 175 3.87 8.61 1.48
C PHE A 175 4.23 7.18 1.88
N ALA A 176 3.53 6.68 2.90
CA ALA A 176 3.64 5.31 3.36
C ALA A 176 2.26 4.67 3.49
N ILE A 177 2.18 3.37 3.22
CA ILE A 177 0.95 2.58 3.34
C ILE A 177 1.27 1.22 3.94
N ARG A 178 0.38 0.74 4.82
CA ARG A 178 0.46 -0.59 5.42
C ARG A 178 -0.88 -1.31 5.37
N VAL A 179 -0.85 -2.61 5.06
CA VAL A 179 -1.99 -3.53 5.07
C VAL A 179 -1.54 -4.87 5.66
N ASP A 180 -1.59 -4.98 6.99
CA ASP A 180 -1.02 -6.11 7.75
C ASP A 180 -1.60 -7.47 7.34
N ALA A 181 -2.89 -7.52 7.01
CA ALA A 181 -3.60 -8.76 6.67
C ALA A 181 -3.01 -9.49 5.43
N ILE A 182 -2.32 -8.76 4.56
CA ILE A 182 -1.62 -9.29 3.38
C ILE A 182 -0.10 -9.08 3.47
N GLY A 183 0.41 -8.70 4.66
CA GLY A 183 1.81 -8.38 4.89
C GLY A 183 2.33 -7.17 4.11
N TYR A 184 1.46 -6.39 3.49
CA TYR A 184 1.86 -5.35 2.53
C TYR A 184 2.31 -4.09 3.24
N GLU A 185 3.46 -3.55 2.84
CA GLU A 185 3.98 -2.30 3.35
C GLU A 185 4.82 -1.61 2.29
N VAL A 186 4.58 -0.31 2.11
CA VAL A 186 5.42 0.58 1.33
C VAL A 186 5.76 1.77 2.21
N MET A 187 7.05 2.05 2.30
CA MET A 187 7.61 3.16 3.05
C MET A 187 8.38 4.03 2.09
N CYS A 188 7.83 5.22 1.80
CA CYS A 188 8.57 6.25 1.10
C CYS A 188 8.58 7.54 1.92
N PRO A 189 9.58 7.72 2.80
CA PRO A 189 9.68 8.90 3.63
C PRO A 189 10.11 10.11 2.80
N ASP A 190 10.00 11.27 3.41
CA ASP A 190 10.63 12.50 2.95
C ASP A 190 12.13 12.28 2.63
N PRO A 191 12.67 12.77 1.50
CA PRO A 191 14.09 12.68 1.16
C PRO A 191 15.05 13.34 2.16
N ASP A 192 14.58 14.26 3.01
CA ASP A 192 15.39 14.90 4.06
C ASP A 192 15.53 14.03 5.33
N LEU A 193 14.73 12.96 5.44
CA LEU A 193 14.86 11.94 6.48
C LEU A 193 15.88 10.86 6.07
N PRO A 194 16.43 10.07 7.03
CA PRO A 194 17.28 8.95 6.69
C PRO A 194 16.57 8.04 5.66
N PRO A 195 17.25 7.64 4.57
CA PRO A 195 16.60 6.89 3.50
C PRO A 195 15.96 5.61 4.05
N ALA A 196 14.70 5.38 3.70
CA ALA A 196 14.11 4.06 3.86
C ALA A 196 14.85 3.05 2.97
N GLU A 197 14.92 1.80 3.43
CA GLU A 197 15.42 0.67 2.63
C GLU A 197 14.23 -0.21 2.24
N PRO A 198 13.97 -0.45 0.94
CA PRO A 198 14.68 0.09 -0.22
C PRO A 198 14.43 1.58 -0.42
N THR A 199 15.44 2.28 -0.93
CA THR A 199 15.32 3.69 -1.29
C THR A 199 14.22 3.87 -2.34
N CYS A 200 13.48 4.98 -2.24
CA CYS A 200 12.37 5.30 -3.13
C CYS A 200 12.45 6.75 -3.59
N THR A 201 11.65 7.12 -4.58
CA THR A 201 11.36 8.54 -4.87
C THR A 201 9.90 8.70 -5.21
N LEU A 202 9.24 9.65 -4.55
CA LEU A 202 7.88 10.04 -4.87
C LEU A 202 7.93 11.11 -5.98
N THR A 203 7.45 10.75 -7.17
CA THR A 203 7.45 11.60 -8.36
C THR A 203 6.04 11.95 -8.81
N GLY A 204 5.82 13.22 -9.18
CA GLY A 204 4.53 13.70 -9.69
C GLY A 204 3.40 13.70 -8.65
N GLY A 205 3.72 13.46 -7.37
CA GLY A 205 2.81 13.63 -6.26
C GLY A 205 2.69 15.10 -5.91
N ASN A 206 1.49 15.65 -6.06
CA ASN A 206 1.14 16.92 -5.45
C ASN A 206 0.44 16.58 -4.15
N ARG A 207 1.17 16.33 -3.06
CA ARG A 207 0.53 16.35 -1.74
C ARG A 207 0.16 17.80 -1.43
N GLN A 208 -1.02 17.96 -0.85
CA GLN A 208 -1.56 19.26 -0.50
C GLN A 208 -2.30 19.12 0.81
N PHE A 209 -1.63 19.52 1.88
CA PHE A 209 -2.16 19.67 3.20
C PHE A 209 -2.85 21.04 3.30
N HIS A 210 -4.12 21.01 3.69
CA HIS A 210 -4.92 22.20 3.96
C HIS A 210 -5.40 22.11 5.41
N PRO A 211 -4.91 22.97 6.31
CA PRO A 211 -5.57 23.15 7.60
C PRO A 211 -6.97 23.71 7.31
N THR A 212 -8.01 22.95 7.61
CA THR A 212 -9.38 23.43 7.45
C THR A 212 -9.73 24.25 8.69
N HIS A 213 -10.09 25.52 8.52
CA HIS A 213 -10.49 26.40 9.63
C HIS A 213 -11.99 26.32 9.92
#